data_AF-A0A4R0N4V3-F1
#
_entry.id   AF-A0A4R0N4V3-F1
#
_cell.length_a   1.000
_cell.length_b   1.000
_cell.length_c   1.000
_cell.angle_alpha   90.00
_cell.angle_beta   90.00
_cell.angle_gamma   90.00
#
_symmetry.space_group_name_H-M   'P 1'
#
loop_
_entity.id
_entity.type
_entity.pdbx_description
1 polymer ?
#
loop_
_entity_poly.entity_id
_entity_poly.type
_entity_poly.pdbx_seq_one_letter_code
_entity_poly.pdbx_strand_id
1 'polypeptide(L)'
;MKHLKIYFALCLISIGFNAFSQKKFVGTFSNGFKGAKLSFTLTADGKQVQSFTFDGYWRCGGSTEHIKAGLEKSFSVVNGKIQGVILDPENGGASAFRFNLEGVVNGKHANGTFRMNITGLSCDTYKLNWTAVAI
;
A
#
# COMPACT_ATOMS: atom_id res chain seq x y z
N MET A 1 20.33 -65.80 12.45
CA MET A 1 19.94 -64.47 12.96
C MET A 1 19.90 -63.52 11.78
N LYS A 2 18.72 -62.98 11.43
CA LYS A 2 18.48 -62.21 10.20
C LYS A 2 18.81 -60.73 10.46
N HIS A 3 19.77 -60.18 9.71
CA HIS A 3 20.11 -58.76 9.77
C HIS A 3 19.06 -57.92 9.04
N LEU A 4 18.32 -57.10 9.79
CA LEU A 4 17.36 -56.12 9.28
C LEU A 4 18.11 -54.84 8.90
N LYS A 5 18.23 -54.55 7.60
CA LYS A 5 18.79 -53.30 7.09
C LYS A 5 17.70 -52.23 7.04
N ILE A 6 17.74 -51.29 8.00
CA ILE A 6 16.87 -50.11 8.02
C ILE A 6 17.49 -49.08 7.07
N TYR A 7 16.81 -48.81 5.95
CA TYR A 7 17.18 -47.73 5.03
C TYR A 7 16.55 -46.43 5.54
N PHE A 8 17.39 -45.53 6.07
CA PHE A 8 17.01 -44.18 6.44
C PHE A 8 16.93 -43.33 5.17
N ALA A 9 15.72 -43.05 4.69
CA ALA A 9 15.51 -42.13 3.56
C ALA A 9 15.46 -40.69 4.10
N LEU A 10 16.56 -39.95 3.95
CA LEU A 10 16.65 -38.54 4.30
C LEU A 10 15.98 -37.71 3.18
N CYS A 11 14.74 -37.31 3.38
CA CYS A 11 14.04 -36.40 2.47
C CYS A 11 14.51 -34.96 2.74
N LEU A 12 15.48 -34.48 1.96
CA LEU A 12 15.94 -33.09 1.99
C LEU A 12 14.85 -32.19 1.38
N ILE A 13 14.01 -31.61 2.24
CA ILE A 13 13.12 -30.51 1.83
C ILE A 13 14.00 -29.28 1.62
N SER A 14 14.33 -28.99 0.36
CA SER A 14 14.96 -27.74 -0.03
C SER A 14 13.94 -26.60 0.14
N ILE A 15 13.93 -25.96 1.31
CA ILE A 15 13.17 -24.74 1.55
C ILE A 15 13.90 -23.64 0.78
N GLY A 16 13.38 -23.27 -0.38
CA GLY A 16 13.84 -22.10 -1.12
C GLY A 16 13.58 -20.85 -0.30
N PHE A 17 14.60 -20.34 0.38
CA PHE A 17 14.59 -19.02 0.97
C PHE A 17 14.63 -18.00 -0.16
N ASN A 18 13.45 -17.66 -0.73
CA ASN A 18 13.35 -16.39 -1.43
C ASN A 18 13.63 -15.31 -0.38
N ALA A 19 14.72 -14.57 -0.58
CA ALA A 19 15.01 -13.41 0.24
C ALA A 19 13.88 -12.40 0.04
N PHE A 20 12.90 -12.44 0.94
CA PHE A 20 11.79 -11.52 0.99
C PHE A 20 12.35 -10.16 1.46
N SER A 21 12.74 -9.30 0.52
CA SER A 21 13.10 -7.92 0.81
C SER A 21 11.87 -7.03 0.73
N GLN A 22 11.82 -6.01 1.58
CA GLN A 22 10.85 -4.94 1.44
C GLN A 22 11.02 -4.26 0.07
N LYS A 23 9.92 -3.82 -0.53
CA LYS A 23 9.93 -3.14 -1.83
C LYS A 23 9.30 -1.77 -1.70
N LYS A 24 10.04 -0.74 -2.13
CA LYS A 24 9.49 0.61 -2.21
C LYS A 24 8.85 0.81 -3.57
N PHE A 25 7.63 1.31 -3.59
CA PHE A 25 6.89 1.66 -4.79
C PHE A 25 6.76 3.18 -4.91
N VAL A 26 6.88 3.68 -6.12
CA VAL A 26 6.59 5.07 -6.46
C VAL A 26 5.60 5.08 -7.61
N GLY A 27 4.53 5.87 -7.46
CA GLY A 27 3.44 5.93 -8.41
C GLY A 27 3.05 7.33 -8.84
N THR A 28 2.31 7.36 -9.92
CA THR A 28 1.72 8.55 -10.55
C THR A 28 0.21 8.35 -10.70
N PHE A 29 -0.50 9.43 -11.00
CA PHE A 29 -1.94 9.41 -11.21
C PHE A 29 -2.31 9.71 -12.66
N SER A 30 -3.29 8.99 -13.20
CA SER A 30 -3.74 9.20 -14.59
C SER A 30 -4.83 10.27 -14.73
N ASN A 31 -5.56 10.55 -13.65
CA ASN A 31 -6.66 11.53 -13.59
C ASN A 31 -6.46 12.57 -12.48
N GLY A 32 -5.25 12.67 -11.93
CA GLY A 32 -4.86 13.69 -10.95
C GLY A 32 -4.11 14.85 -11.57
N PHE A 33 -3.70 15.81 -10.73
CA PHE A 33 -2.85 16.91 -11.16
C PHE A 33 -1.48 16.40 -11.63
N LYS A 34 -0.95 17.00 -12.69
CA LYS A 34 0.37 16.67 -13.22
C LYS A 34 1.44 16.86 -12.15
N GLY A 35 2.30 15.87 -11.98
CA GLY A 35 3.38 15.89 -10.99
C GLY A 35 3.00 15.33 -9.62
N ALA A 36 1.72 15.10 -9.34
CA ALA A 36 1.30 14.41 -8.12
C ALA A 36 1.79 12.96 -8.11
N LYS A 37 2.21 12.49 -6.93
CA LYS A 37 2.81 11.18 -6.71
C LYS A 37 2.23 10.51 -5.48
N LEU A 38 2.38 9.20 -5.45
CA LEU A 38 2.28 8.43 -4.22
C LEU A 38 3.52 7.57 -4.04
N SER A 39 3.80 7.17 -2.80
CA SER A 39 4.80 6.15 -2.52
C SER A 39 4.37 5.30 -1.34
N PHE A 40 4.84 4.05 -1.31
CA PHE A 40 4.64 3.15 -0.19
C PHE A 40 5.71 2.06 -0.16
N THR A 41 5.81 1.37 0.97
CA THR A 41 6.66 0.19 1.14
C THR A 41 5.79 -1.04 1.31
N LEU A 42 6.00 -2.06 0.48
CA LEU A 42 5.45 -3.39 0.71
C LEU A 42 6.39 -4.15 1.66
N THR A 43 5.84 -4.71 2.73
CA THR A 43 6.61 -5.56 3.65
C THR A 43 7.18 -6.78 2.92
N ALA A 44 8.27 -7.32 3.46
CA ALA A 44 8.95 -8.50 2.95
C ALA A 44 7.98 -9.66 2.67
N ASP A 45 7.10 -9.96 3.61
CA ASP A 45 6.09 -11.02 3.50
C ASP A 45 4.94 -10.70 2.53
N GLY A 46 4.92 -9.50 1.96
CA GLY A 46 3.89 -9.04 1.02
C GLY A 46 2.52 -8.78 1.66
N LYS A 47 2.41 -8.76 2.99
CA LYS A 47 1.12 -8.68 3.70
C LYS A 47 0.71 -7.29 4.11
N GLN A 48 1.60 -6.30 4.05
CA GLN A 48 1.30 -4.94 4.49
C GLN A 48 1.91 -3.89 3.56
N VAL A 49 1.15 -2.81 3.37
CA VAL A 49 1.59 -1.55 2.78
C VAL A 49 1.83 -0.56 3.92
N GLN A 50 3.06 -0.09 4.04
CA GLN A 50 3.57 0.79 5.07
C GLN A 50 4.07 2.11 4.47
N SER A 51 4.23 3.13 5.32
CA SER A 51 4.82 4.42 4.94
C SER A 51 4.15 5.02 3.69
N PHE A 52 2.82 4.88 3.59
CA PHE A 52 2.08 5.44 2.48
C PHE A 52 2.19 6.97 2.53
N THR A 53 2.52 7.57 1.40
CA THR A 53 2.61 9.03 1.25
C THR A 53 1.92 9.43 -0.03
N PHE A 54 1.09 10.48 0.06
CA PHE A 54 0.57 11.24 -1.06
C PHE A 54 1.25 12.60 -1.09
N ASP A 55 1.73 13.00 -2.26
CA ASP A 55 2.34 14.31 -2.51
C ASP A 55 1.69 14.88 -3.77
N GLY A 56 0.79 15.85 -3.62
CA GLY A 56 -0.06 16.28 -4.71
C GLY A 56 -1.02 17.38 -4.31
N TYR A 57 -2.18 17.41 -4.97
CA TYR A 57 -3.15 18.48 -4.80
C TYR A 57 -4.53 17.93 -4.43
N TRP A 58 -5.27 18.74 -3.70
CA TRP A 58 -6.66 18.47 -3.30
C TRP A 58 -7.49 19.76 -3.33
N ARG A 59 -8.81 19.61 -3.34
CA ARG A 59 -9.74 20.74 -3.24
C ARG A 59 -10.15 20.90 -1.78
N CYS A 60 -9.95 22.06 -1.18
CA CYS A 60 -10.27 22.37 0.21
C CYS A 60 -10.98 23.70 0.30
N GLY A 61 -12.17 23.76 0.92
CA GLY A 61 -12.87 25.04 1.11
C GLY A 61 -13.06 25.90 -0.15
N GLY A 62 -13.09 25.28 -1.34
CA GLY A 62 -13.20 25.99 -2.63
C GLY A 62 -11.88 26.38 -3.31
N SER A 63 -10.73 26.21 -2.65
CA SER A 63 -9.39 26.39 -3.23
C SER A 63 -8.78 25.05 -3.68
N THR A 64 -7.74 25.12 -4.52
CA THR A 64 -6.88 23.97 -4.83
C THR A 64 -5.57 24.19 -4.11
N GLU A 65 -5.19 23.25 -3.27
CA GLU A 65 -4.00 23.37 -2.43
C GLU A 65 -3.05 22.20 -2.67
N HIS A 66 -1.76 22.46 -2.56
CA HIS A 66 -0.76 21.40 -2.55
C HIS A 66 -0.64 20.83 -1.14
N ILE A 67 -0.53 19.52 -1.02
CA ILE A 67 -0.36 18.82 0.25
C ILE A 67 0.57 17.63 0.09
N LYS A 68 1.38 17.41 1.14
CA LYS A 68 2.09 16.16 1.37
C LYS A 68 1.57 15.52 2.64
N ALA A 69 0.88 14.39 2.49
CA ALA A 69 0.25 13.67 3.59
C ALA A 69 0.80 12.24 3.66
N GLY A 70 1.25 11.85 4.84
CA GLY A 70 1.70 10.50 5.14
C GLY A 70 0.72 9.77 6.05
N LEU A 71 0.81 8.45 6.08
CA LEU A 71 0.08 7.61 7.02
C LEU A 71 1.06 6.68 7.74
N GLU A 72 1.11 6.77 9.07
CA GLU A 72 1.94 5.87 9.89
C GLU A 72 1.37 4.45 9.96
N LYS A 73 0.04 4.35 9.94
CA LYS A 73 -0.68 3.07 9.91
C LYS A 73 -0.48 2.33 8.59
N SER A 74 -0.71 1.02 8.65
CA SER A 74 -0.49 0.11 7.54
C SER A 74 -1.81 -0.35 6.93
N PHE A 75 -1.85 -0.50 5.60
CA PHE A 75 -2.94 -1.20 4.93
C PHE A 75 -2.59 -2.68 4.80
N SER A 76 -3.53 -3.57 5.10
CA SER A 76 -3.37 -5.00 4.87
C SER A 76 -3.42 -5.34 3.37
N VAL A 77 -2.65 -6.36 3.00
CA VAL A 77 -2.63 -6.95 1.66
C VAL A 77 -3.08 -8.41 1.77
N VAL A 78 -4.16 -8.75 1.09
CA VAL A 78 -4.71 -10.12 1.06
C VAL A 78 -4.79 -10.57 -0.38
N ASN A 79 -4.11 -11.68 -0.70
CA ASN A 79 -4.03 -12.22 -2.07
C ASN A 79 -3.57 -11.17 -3.10
N GLY A 80 -2.57 -10.35 -2.73
CA GLY A 80 -2.04 -9.28 -3.57
C GLY A 80 -2.97 -8.06 -3.72
N LYS A 81 -4.10 -8.00 -3.01
CA LYS A 81 -5.05 -6.89 -3.06
C LYS A 81 -4.93 -6.02 -1.80
N ILE A 82 -4.88 -4.71 -2.03
CA ILE A 82 -5.01 -3.68 -1.01
C ILE A 82 -6.46 -3.21 -1.03
N GLN A 83 -7.12 -3.20 0.12
CA GLN A 83 -8.43 -2.59 0.28
C GLN A 83 -8.56 -2.12 1.73
N GLY A 84 -8.64 -0.82 1.94
CA GLY A 84 -8.80 -0.31 3.29
C GLY A 84 -9.10 1.17 3.36
N VAL A 85 -9.71 1.53 4.49
CA VAL A 85 -9.95 2.90 4.90
C VAL A 85 -9.28 3.09 6.25
N ILE A 86 -8.47 4.12 6.37
CA ILE A 86 -7.83 4.50 7.64
C ILE A 86 -8.20 5.94 7.96
N LEU A 87 -8.62 6.15 9.20
CA LEU A 87 -8.85 7.47 9.78
C LEU A 87 -7.64 7.89 10.60
N ASP A 88 -7.26 9.16 10.47
CA ASP A 88 -6.22 9.79 11.27
C ASP A 88 -6.71 11.15 11.80
N PRO A 89 -6.97 11.29 13.12
CA PRO A 89 -6.84 10.27 14.16
C PRO A 89 -7.88 9.14 14.04
N GLU A 90 -7.62 8.00 14.69
CA GLU A 90 -8.43 6.77 14.55
C GLU A 90 -9.89 6.91 14.99
N ASN A 91 -10.12 7.70 16.03
CA ASN A 91 -11.45 8.03 16.53
C ASN A 91 -12.22 8.97 15.58
N GLY A 92 -11.60 9.40 14.48
CA GLY A 92 -12.21 10.27 13.48
C GLY A 92 -12.41 11.69 14.00
N GLY A 93 -13.47 12.33 13.50
CA GLY A 93 -13.80 13.72 13.78
C GLY A 93 -13.94 14.55 12.51
N ALA A 94 -14.45 15.77 12.65
CA ALA A 94 -14.71 16.67 11.52
C ALA A 94 -13.43 17.02 10.75
N SER A 95 -12.28 17.09 11.44
CA SER A 95 -10.97 17.40 10.88
C SER A 95 -10.09 16.18 10.58
N ALA A 96 -10.59 14.95 10.82
CA ALA A 96 -9.79 13.75 10.62
C ALA A 96 -9.56 13.48 9.13
N PHE A 97 -8.33 13.12 8.79
CA PHE A 97 -8.00 12.60 7.47
C PHE A 97 -8.62 11.22 7.31
N ARG A 98 -9.26 11.02 6.16
CA ARG A 98 -9.72 9.70 5.72
C ARG A 98 -8.93 9.29 4.50
N PHE A 99 -8.07 8.30 4.66
CA PHE A 99 -7.32 7.67 3.58
C PHE A 99 -8.07 6.42 3.10
N ASN A 100 -8.50 6.42 1.85
CA ASN A 100 -9.06 5.24 1.19
C ASN A 100 -8.08 4.77 0.12
N LEU A 101 -7.59 3.53 0.25
CA LEU A 101 -6.65 2.93 -0.68
C LEU A 101 -7.19 1.57 -1.15
N GLU A 102 -7.31 1.44 -2.47
CA GLU A 102 -7.64 0.21 -3.16
C GLU A 102 -6.53 -0.07 -4.18
N GLY A 103 -6.14 -1.33 -4.37
CA GLY A 103 -5.19 -1.66 -5.42
C GLY A 103 -4.81 -3.13 -5.50
N VAL A 104 -4.00 -3.45 -6.49
CA VAL A 104 -3.43 -4.77 -6.71
C VAL A 104 -1.93 -4.62 -6.88
N VAL A 105 -1.17 -5.47 -6.19
CA VAL A 105 0.28 -5.60 -6.30
C VAL A 105 0.59 -6.88 -7.09
N ASN A 106 1.26 -6.72 -8.23
CA ASN A 106 1.69 -7.82 -9.10
C ASN A 106 3.19 -7.67 -9.41
N GLY A 107 4.02 -8.39 -8.66
CA GLY A 107 5.47 -8.38 -8.85
C GLY A 107 6.11 -7.02 -8.56
N LYS A 108 6.58 -6.34 -9.61
CA LYS A 108 7.19 -5.00 -9.55
C LYS A 108 6.20 -3.88 -9.88
N HIS A 109 4.95 -4.21 -10.19
CA HIS A 109 3.93 -3.25 -10.57
C HIS A 109 2.80 -3.26 -9.55
N ALA A 110 2.20 -2.11 -9.34
CA ALA A 110 0.96 -1.98 -8.58
C ALA A 110 0.06 -0.93 -9.23
N ASN A 111 -1.25 -1.06 -9.10
CA ASN A 111 -2.20 -0.06 -9.56
C ASN A 111 -3.47 -0.11 -8.73
N GLY A 112 -4.26 0.95 -8.78
CA GLY A 112 -5.51 0.99 -8.05
C GLY A 112 -6.10 2.39 -7.97
N THR A 113 -6.82 2.63 -6.87
CA THR A 113 -7.42 3.94 -6.61
C THR A 113 -7.10 4.46 -5.21
N PHE A 114 -7.09 5.77 -5.09
CA PHE A 114 -6.78 6.48 -3.86
C PHE A 114 -7.75 7.64 -3.70
N ARG A 115 -8.23 7.87 -2.49
CA ARG A 115 -8.93 9.10 -2.11
C ARG A 115 -8.51 9.50 -0.72
N MET A 116 -8.18 10.77 -0.55
CA MET A 116 -7.97 11.39 0.74
C MET A 116 -8.95 12.54 0.91
N ASN A 117 -9.65 12.58 2.04
CA ASN A 117 -10.59 13.64 2.31
C ASN A 117 -10.66 14.00 3.80
N ILE A 118 -11.06 15.24 4.11
CA ILE A 118 -11.50 15.68 5.43
C ILE A 118 -12.90 16.25 5.26
N THR A 119 -13.90 15.57 5.81
CA THR A 119 -15.31 15.91 5.57
C THR A 119 -15.68 17.29 6.14
N GLY A 120 -15.27 17.61 7.37
CA GLY A 120 -15.64 18.86 8.03
C GLY A 120 -14.99 20.11 7.44
N LEU A 121 -13.94 19.96 6.63
CA LEU A 121 -13.26 21.06 5.95
C LEU A 121 -13.59 21.11 4.44
N SER A 122 -14.47 20.23 3.96
CA SER A 122 -14.75 20.07 2.53
C SER A 122 -13.47 19.90 1.70
N CYS A 123 -12.54 19.11 2.24
CA CYS A 123 -11.27 18.77 1.61
C CYS A 123 -11.36 17.41 0.93
N ASP A 124 -11.00 17.30 -0.34
CA ASP A 124 -11.07 16.06 -1.10
C ASP A 124 -10.08 16.02 -2.28
N THR A 125 -9.35 14.92 -2.43
CA THR A 125 -8.58 14.63 -3.65
C THR A 125 -9.46 14.17 -4.81
N TYR A 126 -10.73 13.82 -4.53
CA TYR A 126 -11.55 12.91 -5.32
C TYR A 126 -10.89 11.53 -5.49
N LYS A 127 -11.56 10.63 -6.21
CA LYS A 127 -11.03 9.30 -6.51
C LYS A 127 -9.97 9.40 -7.62
N LEU A 128 -8.71 9.21 -7.22
CA LEU A 128 -7.55 9.20 -8.11
C LEU A 128 -7.19 7.77 -8.51
N ASN A 129 -6.91 7.54 -9.79
CA ASN A 129 -6.43 6.29 -10.34
C ASN A 129 -4.91 6.34 -10.42
N TRP A 130 -4.25 5.36 -9.83
CA TRP A 130 -2.79 5.33 -9.71
C TRP A 130 -2.16 4.08 -10.29
N THR A 131 -0.92 4.24 -10.74
CA THR A 131 -0.01 3.14 -11.11
C THR A 131 1.33 3.38 -10.44
N ALA A 132 1.98 2.33 -9.95
CA ALA A 132 3.26 2.40 -9.25
C ALA A 132 4.21 1.29 -9.69
N VAL A 133 5.51 1.57 -9.61
CA VAL A 133 6.58 0.64 -9.93
C VAL A 133 7.54 0.53 -8.74
N ALA A 134 8.02 -0.68 -8.47
CA ALA A 134 9.04 -0.92 -7.46
C ALA A 134 10.40 -0.31 -7.88
N ILE A 135 11.05 0.39 -6.96
CA ILE A 135 12.38 1.00 -7.12
C ILE A 135 13.44 0.30 -6.28
#